data_AF-B8BFV7-F1
#
_entry.id   AF-B8BFV7-F1
#
_cell.length_a   1.000
_cell.length_b   1.000
_cell.length_c   1.000
_cell.angle_alpha   90.00
_cell.angle_beta   90.00
_cell.angle_gamma   90.00
#
_symmetry.space_group_name_H-M   'P 1'
#
loop_
_entity.id
_entity.type
_entity.pdbx_description
1 polymer ?
#
loop_
_entity_poly.entity_id
_entity_poly.type
_entity_poly.pdbx_seq_one_letter_code
_entity_poly.pdbx_strand_id
1 'polypeptide(L)'
;MWSRVGEWTLPFLGKVEYVPELKLWFGLSAEDQLLAAADLSAMDSQPELVSSWKELEQNRLWQVTQDPQLVNLGSGICIARFIEKLELGGDFDNKLTWQNFVILTGVEVTKVVNHDNCSGNRNGRVELQMTTHKSRFHLANGAYIDAVF
;
A
#
# COMPACT_ATOMS: atom_id res chain seq x y z
N MET A 1 -28.82 -15.05 -0.61
CA MET A 1 -29.12 -14.50 -1.95
C MET A 1 -28.27 -13.25 -2.09
N TRP A 2 -27.49 -13.14 -3.16
CA TRP A 2 -26.64 -11.97 -3.41
C TRP A 2 -27.42 -10.93 -4.20
N SER A 3 -27.25 -9.65 -3.87
CA SER A 3 -27.85 -8.51 -4.58
C SER A 3 -26.75 -7.56 -5.04
N ARG A 4 -26.89 -6.99 -6.24
CA ARG A 4 -25.97 -5.97 -6.76
C ARG A 4 -26.18 -4.67 -5.98
N VAL A 5 -25.12 -4.12 -5.41
CA VAL A 5 -25.17 -2.91 -4.57
C VAL A 5 -24.98 -1.62 -5.40
N GLY A 6 -24.42 -1.72 -6.61
CA GLY A 6 -24.37 -0.58 -7.55
C GLY A 6 -23.63 -0.87 -8.86
N GLU A 7 -23.53 0.14 -9.72
CA GLU A 7 -22.76 0.12 -10.97
C GLU A 7 -21.41 0.85 -10.81
N TRP A 8 -20.59 0.40 -9.86
CA TRP A 8 -19.29 1.01 -9.56
C TRP A 8 -18.27 -0.07 -9.19
N THR A 9 -16.99 0.31 -9.25
CA THR A 9 -15.85 -0.51 -8.81
C THR A 9 -15.29 0.04 -7.51
N LEU A 10 -14.72 -0.83 -6.68
CA LEU A 10 -14.00 -0.40 -5.49
C LEU A 10 -12.79 0.46 -5.89
N PRO A 11 -12.38 1.42 -5.04
CA PRO A 11 -11.23 2.29 -5.29
C PRO A 11 -9.89 1.56 -5.07
N PHE A 12 -9.88 0.23 -5.08
CA PHE A 12 -8.73 -0.60 -4.76
C PHE A 12 -8.37 -1.55 -5.91
N LEU A 13 -7.07 -1.80 -6.05
CA LEU A 13 -6.50 -2.84 -6.86
C LEU A 13 -6.29 -4.09 -6.00
N GLY A 14 -6.89 -5.21 -6.42
CA GLY A 14 -6.66 -6.51 -5.80
C GLY A 14 -7.23 -6.63 -4.39
N LYS A 15 -6.41 -7.13 -3.46
CA LYS A 15 -6.83 -7.52 -2.12
C LYS A 15 -7.04 -6.31 -1.21
N VAL A 16 -8.06 -6.42 -0.34
CA VAL A 16 -8.34 -5.48 0.75
C VAL A 16 -8.35 -6.18 2.10
N GLU A 17 -7.99 -5.46 3.15
CA GLU A 17 -7.89 -5.93 4.53
C GLU A 17 -8.70 -5.02 5.45
N TYR A 18 -9.58 -5.61 6.27
CA TYR A 18 -10.35 -4.85 7.26
C TYR A 18 -9.55 -4.71 8.56
N VAL A 19 -9.46 -3.48 9.08
CA VAL A 19 -8.81 -3.18 10.36
C VAL A 19 -9.88 -2.73 11.36
N PRO A 20 -10.32 -3.61 12.29
CA PRO A 20 -11.43 -3.34 13.21
C PRO A 20 -11.22 -2.12 14.11
N GLU A 21 -9.99 -1.88 14.55
CA GLU A 21 -9.61 -0.77 15.43
C GLU A 21 -9.89 0.59 14.77
N LEU A 22 -9.69 0.64 13.45
CA LEU A 22 -9.93 1.83 12.65
C LEU A 22 -11.35 1.87 12.09
N LYS A 23 -11.99 0.70 11.96
CA LYS A 23 -13.26 0.48 11.25
C LYS A 23 -13.16 0.84 9.77
N LEU A 24 -12.00 0.57 9.16
CA LEU A 24 -11.70 0.94 7.78
C LEU A 24 -11.14 -0.26 7.03
N TRP A 25 -11.31 -0.22 5.71
CA TRP A 25 -10.73 -1.17 4.78
C TRP A 25 -9.49 -0.57 4.16
N PHE A 26 -8.41 -1.34 4.14
CA PHE A 26 -7.12 -0.96 3.58
C PHE A 26 -6.85 -1.77 2.33
N GLY A 27 -6.39 -1.10 1.29
CA GLY A 27 -6.04 -1.71 0.02
C GLY A 27 -4.99 -0.88 -0.69
N LEU A 28 -4.56 -1.37 -1.84
CA LEU A 28 -3.75 -0.57 -2.76
C LEU A 28 -4.70 0.20 -3.66
N SER A 29 -4.53 1.51 -3.78
CA SER A 29 -5.38 2.37 -4.61
C SER A 29 -5.34 1.93 -6.08
N ALA A 30 -6.49 1.92 -6.73
CA ALA A 30 -6.58 1.58 -8.16
C ALA A 30 -5.91 2.64 -9.07
N GLU A 31 -5.74 3.86 -8.59
CA GLU A 31 -5.19 4.98 -9.36
C GLU A 31 -3.66 4.99 -9.37
N ASP A 32 -3.05 4.86 -8.18
CA ASP A 32 -1.61 5.10 -7.96
C ASP A 32 -0.92 3.95 -7.21
N GLN A 33 -1.65 2.87 -6.88
CA GLN A 33 -1.14 1.71 -6.15
C GLN A 33 -0.47 2.07 -4.81
N LEU A 34 -0.88 3.19 -4.21
CA LEU A 34 -0.49 3.57 -2.85
C LEU A 34 -1.38 2.88 -1.84
N LEU A 35 -0.87 2.70 -0.61
CA LEU A 35 -1.73 2.25 0.48
C LEU A 35 -2.85 3.27 0.65
N ALA A 36 -4.09 2.80 0.68
CA ALA A 36 -5.23 3.66 0.85
C ALA A 36 -6.25 3.03 1.79
N ALA A 37 -7.09 3.87 2.38
CA ALA A 37 -8.18 3.46 3.25
C ALA A 37 -9.52 3.96 2.71
N ALA A 38 -10.56 3.15 2.83
CA ALA A 38 -11.94 3.52 2.52
C ALA A 38 -12.89 2.99 3.60
N ASP A 39 -13.99 3.71 3.81
CA ASP A 39 -15.12 3.19 4.57
C ASP A 39 -16.05 2.44 3.60
N LEU A 40 -16.12 1.12 3.76
CA LEU A 40 -16.99 0.26 2.95
C LEU A 40 -18.24 -0.20 3.73
N SER A 41 -18.55 0.42 4.88
CA SER A 41 -19.70 0.04 5.71
C SER A 41 -21.04 0.46 5.10
N ALA A 42 -21.07 1.60 4.40
CA ALA A 42 -22.21 2.08 3.64
C ALA A 42 -21.86 2.06 2.15
N MET A 43 -22.45 1.12 1.41
CA MET A 43 -22.20 0.92 -0.02
C MET A 43 -23.34 1.44 -0.91
N ASP A 44 -24.24 2.28 -0.37
CA ASP A 44 -25.36 2.85 -1.13
C ASP A 44 -24.90 3.76 -2.29
N SER A 45 -23.64 4.21 -2.25
CA SER A 45 -22.95 4.96 -3.29
C SER A 45 -21.54 4.41 -3.53
N GLN A 46 -20.85 4.90 -4.56
CA GLN A 46 -19.45 4.54 -4.80
C GLN A 46 -18.58 4.93 -3.59
N PRO A 47 -17.83 3.99 -2.99
CA PRO A 47 -16.96 4.29 -1.87
C PRO A 47 -15.79 5.21 -2.27
N GLU A 48 -15.53 6.22 -1.46
CA GLU A 48 -14.41 7.14 -1.65
C GLU A 48 -13.23 6.80 -0.73
N LEU A 49 -12.02 7.13 -1.19
CA LEU A 49 -10.82 7.01 -0.37
C LEU A 49 -10.84 8.06 0.74
N VAL A 50 -10.74 7.61 1.99
CA VAL A 50 -10.57 8.47 3.17
C VAL A 50 -9.19 9.11 3.16
N SER A 51 -8.18 8.34 2.78
CA SER A 51 -6.77 8.74 2.73
C SER A 51 -5.96 7.77 1.87
N SER A 52 -4.84 8.27 1.32
CA SER A 52 -3.80 7.49 0.67
C SER A 52 -2.42 7.90 1.17
N TRP A 53 -1.48 6.97 1.19
CA TRP A 53 -0.15 7.18 1.75
C TRP A 53 0.94 6.56 0.88
N LYS A 54 2.02 7.32 0.73
CA LYS A 54 3.25 6.88 0.08
C LYS A 54 4.21 6.33 1.13
N GLU A 55 4.45 5.02 1.11
CA GLU A 55 5.34 4.35 2.06
C GLU A 55 6.81 4.33 1.62
N LEU A 56 7.05 4.52 0.32
CA LEU A 56 8.38 4.39 -0.29
C LEU A 56 8.64 5.54 -1.25
N GLU A 57 9.75 6.25 -1.06
CA GLU A 57 10.22 7.22 -2.04
C GLU A 57 10.85 6.51 -3.24
N GLN A 58 10.16 6.54 -4.38
CA GLN A 58 10.63 5.88 -5.58
C GLN A 58 11.88 6.56 -6.14
N ASN A 59 12.94 5.76 -6.36
CA ASN A 59 14.15 6.21 -7.03
C ASN A 59 13.92 6.24 -8.56
N ARG A 60 14.52 7.21 -9.27
CA ARG A 60 14.39 7.33 -10.74
C ARG A 60 14.90 6.10 -11.51
N LEU A 61 15.75 5.28 -10.90
CA LEU A 61 16.33 4.07 -11.50
C LEU A 61 15.48 2.80 -11.27
N TRP A 62 14.34 2.92 -10.58
CA TRP A 62 13.50 1.78 -10.19
C TRP A 62 12.32 1.65 -11.14
N GLN A 63 12.20 0.49 -11.78
CA GLN A 63 11.06 0.13 -12.60
C GLN A 63 10.19 -0.89 -11.85
N VAL A 64 8.91 -0.57 -11.64
CA VAL A 64 7.97 -1.53 -11.04
C VAL A 64 7.71 -2.62 -12.08
N THR A 65 7.92 -3.88 -11.70
CA THR A 65 7.77 -5.01 -12.63
C THR A 65 6.47 -5.77 -12.47
N GLN A 66 5.84 -5.68 -11.30
CA GLN A 66 4.58 -6.38 -10.99
C GLN A 66 3.72 -5.53 -10.07
N ASP A 67 2.43 -5.81 -10.04
CA ASP A 67 1.50 -5.16 -9.11
C ASP A 67 1.95 -5.41 -7.65
N PRO A 68 1.96 -4.36 -6.82
CA PRO A 68 2.32 -4.52 -5.42
C PRO A 68 1.32 -5.41 -4.70
N GLN A 69 1.79 -6.07 -3.64
CA GLN A 69 0.96 -6.93 -2.82
C GLN A 69 0.80 -6.38 -1.41
N LEU A 70 -0.39 -6.58 -0.85
CA LEU A 70 -0.74 -6.19 0.50
C LEU A 70 -0.96 -7.44 1.37
N VAL A 71 -0.23 -7.51 2.47
CA VAL A 71 -0.23 -8.65 3.40
C VAL A 71 -0.52 -8.17 4.80
N ASN A 72 -1.50 -8.79 5.46
CA ASN A 72 -1.80 -8.56 6.87
C ASN A 72 -0.88 -9.43 7.74
N LEU A 73 -0.13 -8.79 8.64
CA LEU A 73 0.81 -9.44 9.56
C LEU A 73 0.19 -9.70 10.95
N GLY A 74 -1.10 -9.43 11.14
CA GLY A 74 -1.81 -9.54 12.42
C GLY A 74 -1.63 -8.32 13.32
N SER A 75 -0.43 -7.74 13.39
CA SER A 75 -0.15 -6.50 14.14
C SER A 75 -0.03 -5.26 13.25
N GLY A 76 -0.20 -5.40 11.95
CA GLY A 76 -0.01 -4.33 10.98
C GLY A 76 -0.08 -4.86 9.55
N ILE A 77 0.25 -3.99 8.60
CA ILE A 77 0.21 -4.31 7.17
C ILE A 77 1.64 -4.31 6.63
N CYS A 78 1.93 -5.21 5.69
CA CYS A 78 3.15 -5.19 4.90
C CYS A 78 2.81 -5.02 3.43
N ILE A 79 3.51 -4.10 2.78
CA ILE A 79 3.42 -3.86 1.34
C ILE A 79 4.68 -4.42 0.70
N ALA A 80 4.49 -5.29 -0.29
CA ALA A 80 5.55 -5.84 -1.11
C ALA A 80 5.54 -5.16 -2.48
N ARG A 81 6.64 -4.48 -2.84
CA ARG A 81 6.84 -3.90 -4.17
C ARG A 81 7.91 -4.64 -4.94
N PHE A 82 7.57 -5.06 -6.15
CA PHE A 82 8.47 -5.77 -7.06
C PHE A 82 9.07 -4.76 -8.03
N ILE A 83 10.40 -4.67 -8.02
CA ILE A 83 11.11 -3.62 -8.71
C ILE A 83 12.35 -4.22 -9.38
N GLU A 84 12.69 -3.68 -10.54
CA GLU A 84 13.93 -3.93 -11.23
C GLU A 84 14.80 -2.67 -11.25
N LYS A 85 16.11 -2.87 -11.11
CA LYS A 85 17.11 -1.79 -11.11
C LYS A 85 18.30 -2.23 -11.95
N LEU A 86 18.81 -1.26 -12.69
CA LEU A 86 20.03 -1.41 -13.45
C LEU A 86 21.24 -1.27 -12.51
N GLU A 87 22.06 -2.31 -12.41
CA GLU A 87 23.30 -2.30 -11.64
C GLU A 87 24.50 -2.65 -12.54
N LEU A 88 25.67 -2.12 -12.19
CA LEU A 88 26.93 -2.49 -12.84
C LEU A 88 27.33 -3.87 -12.33
N GLY A 89 27.49 -4.83 -13.24
CA GLY A 89 27.96 -6.18 -12.93
C GLY A 89 29.34 -6.16 -12.28
N GLY A 90 29.52 -7.00 -11.26
CA GLY A 90 30.81 -7.24 -10.60
C GLY A 90 31.55 -8.41 -11.24
N ASP A 91 32.86 -8.19 -11.42
CA ASP A 91 33.90 -9.05 -11.98
C ASP A 91 34.06 -9.07 -13.52
N PHE A 92 35.11 -8.36 -13.94
CA PHE A 92 35.79 -8.37 -15.25
C PHE A 92 35.08 -7.87 -16.50
N ASP A 93 33.75 -7.75 -16.50
CA ASP A 93 33.00 -7.14 -17.61
C ASP A 93 32.04 -6.10 -17.05
N ASN A 94 32.23 -4.82 -17.39
CA ASN A 94 31.41 -3.68 -16.95
C ASN A 94 30.00 -3.71 -17.58
N LYS A 95 29.37 -4.88 -17.59
CA LYS A 95 28.08 -5.11 -18.21
C LYS A 95 27.00 -4.68 -17.23
N LEU A 96 26.12 -3.81 -17.70
CA LEU A 96 24.92 -3.44 -16.96
C LEU A 96 23.98 -4.64 -16.93
N THR A 97 23.59 -5.05 -15.72
CA THR A 97 22.64 -6.14 -15.50
C THR A 97 21.42 -5.61 -14.78
N TRP A 98 20.25 -6.02 -15.23
CA TRP A 98 19.02 -5.79 -14.50
C TRP A 98 18.91 -6.78 -13.35
N GLN A 99 18.61 -6.28 -12.16
CA GLN A 99 18.38 -7.09 -10.97
C GLN A 99 16.98 -6.83 -10.43
N ASN A 100 16.26 -7.93 -10.17
CA ASN A 100 14.94 -7.91 -9.56
C ASN A 100 15.04 -7.98 -8.03
N PHE A 101 14.28 -7.14 -7.35
CA PHE A 101 14.18 -7.12 -5.91
C PHE A 101 12.73 -6.95 -5.46
N VAL A 102 12.43 -7.51 -4.29
CA VAL A 102 11.23 -7.13 -3.53
C VAL A 102 11.63 -6.17 -2.45
N ILE A 103 10.90 -5.06 -2.32
CA ILE A 103 10.94 -4.21 -1.14
C ILE A 103 9.72 -4.51 -0.29
N LEU A 104 9.97 -4.91 0.95
CA LEU A 104 8.97 -5.17 1.97
C LEU A 104 8.96 -4.00 2.95
N THR A 105 7.84 -3.29 3.01
CA THR A 105 7.64 -2.17 3.93
C THR A 105 6.50 -2.49 4.88
N GLY A 106 6.80 -2.60 6.17
CA GLY A 106 5.78 -2.69 7.22
C GLY A 106 5.19 -1.30 7.49
N VAL A 107 3.88 -1.22 7.66
CA VAL A 107 3.15 0.02 7.91
C VAL A 107 2.12 -0.17 9.02
N GLU A 108 1.99 0.85 9.85
CA GLU A 108 0.96 0.97 10.88
C GLU A 108 0.18 2.25 10.65
N VAL A 109 -1.14 2.18 10.73
CA VAL A 109 -2.02 3.35 10.60
C VAL A 109 -2.75 3.54 11.92
N THR A 110 -2.75 4.78 12.42
CA THR A 110 -3.37 5.14 13.70
C THR A 110 -4.22 6.39 13.54
N LYS A 111 -5.18 6.59 14.46
CA LYS A 111 -5.99 7.82 14.51
C LYS A 111 -5.21 8.89 15.26
N VAL A 112 -5.13 10.08 14.67
CA VAL A 112 -4.56 11.26 15.34
C VAL A 112 -5.61 11.80 16.32
N VAL A 113 -5.33 11.69 17.61
CA VAL A 113 -6.17 12.28 18.65
C VAL A 113 -5.62 13.67 18.95
N ASN A 114 -6.24 14.70 18.36
CA ASN A 114 -5.92 16.09 18.69
C ASN A 114 -6.35 16.39 20.14
N HIS A 115 -5.45 16.23 21.10
CA HIS A 115 -5.56 16.85 22.42
C HIS A 115 -5.16 18.32 22.26
N ASP A 116 -6.12 19.18 21.90
CA ASP A 116 -6.31 20.46 22.59
C ASP A 116 -7.33 21.40 21.91
N ASN A 117 -8.18 21.92 22.79
CA ASN A 117 -8.82 23.24 22.80
C ASN A 117 -9.95 23.56 21.81
N CYS A 118 -11.16 23.54 22.38
CA CYS A 118 -12.17 24.59 22.29
C CYS A 118 -12.06 25.54 21.09
N SER A 119 -12.47 25.08 19.92
CA SER A 119 -12.92 25.96 18.86
C SER A 119 -13.87 25.18 17.97
N GLY A 120 -15.11 25.65 17.93
CA GLY A 120 -16.18 25.01 17.18
C GLY A 120 -15.84 24.90 15.69
N ASN A 121 -16.41 23.87 15.09
CA ASN A 121 -16.38 23.56 13.66
C ASN A 121 -15.16 22.75 13.19
N ARG A 122 -15.13 21.46 13.54
CA ARG A 122 -14.42 20.47 12.75
C ARG A 122 -15.44 19.45 12.26
N ASN A 123 -15.67 19.44 10.95
CA ASN A 123 -16.24 18.27 10.27
C ASN A 123 -15.50 17.05 10.82
N GLY A 124 -16.23 16.02 11.28
CA GLY A 124 -15.72 14.85 11.99
C GLY A 124 -14.80 13.92 11.17
N ARG A 125 -13.95 14.48 10.32
CA ARG A 125 -12.96 13.78 9.52
C ARG A 125 -11.91 13.22 10.48
N VAL A 126 -11.91 11.90 10.61
CA VAL A 126 -10.87 11.17 11.34
C VAL A 126 -9.55 11.43 10.62
N GLU A 127 -8.63 12.09 11.30
CA GLU A 127 -7.27 12.29 10.82
C GLU A 127 -6.48 11.00 11.08
N LEU A 128 -5.90 10.43 10.03
CA LEU A 128 -5.18 9.16 10.07
C LEU A 128 -3.70 9.42 9.79
N GLN A 129 -2.83 8.82 10.58
CA GLN A 129 -1.38 8.89 10.42
C GLN A 129 -0.81 7.52 10.13
N MET A 130 -0.05 7.42 9.04
CA MET A 130 0.76 6.24 8.72
C MET A 130 2.16 6.40 9.31
N THR A 131 2.66 5.34 9.94
CA THR A 131 4.05 5.18 10.33
C THR A 131 4.65 4.04 9.52
N THR A 132 5.79 4.29 8.86
CA THR A 132 6.53 3.28 8.11
C THR A 132 7.63 2.68 8.99
N HIS A 133 7.71 1.36 8.97
CA HIS A 133 8.84 0.64 9.54
C HIS A 133 9.98 0.56 8.54
N LYS A 134 11.18 0.24 9.02
CA LYS A 134 12.37 0.10 8.17
C LYS A 134 12.13 -0.94 7.06
N SER A 135 12.08 -0.47 5.82
CA SER A 135 11.96 -1.34 4.65
C SER A 135 13.14 -2.29 4.54
N ARG A 136 12.87 -3.52 4.13
CA ARG A 136 13.87 -4.54 3.82
C ARG A 136 13.75 -4.91 2.35
N PHE A 137 14.87 -5.13 1.68
CA PHE A 137 14.86 -5.63 0.31
C PHE A 137 15.41 -7.05 0.25
N HIS A 138 14.91 -7.83 -0.70
CA HIS A 138 15.44 -9.14 -1.04
C HIS A 138 15.79 -9.18 -2.53
N LEU A 139 17.01 -9.62 -2.84
CA LEU A 139 17.47 -9.83 -4.21
C LEU A 139 17.02 -11.21 -4.67
N ALA A 140 16.32 -11.27 -5.80
CA ALA A 140 15.98 -12.54 -6.40
C ALA A 140 17.18 -13.09 -7.17
N ASN A 141 17.64 -14.30 -6.81
CA ASN A 141 18.71 -14.99 -7.54
C ASN A 141 18.23 -15.58 -8.90
N GLY A 142 17.04 -15.21 -9.38
CA GLY A 142 16.39 -15.72 -10.60
C GLY A 142 15.63 -14.63 -11.35
N ALA A 143 15.09 -14.96 -12.53
CA ALA A 143 14.52 -13.98 -13.46
C ALA A 143 13.21 -13.32 -12.98
N TYR A 144 12.50 -13.90 -12.02
CA TYR A 144 11.24 -13.35 -11.52
C TYR A 144 11.01 -13.73 -10.05
N ILE A 145 10.21 -12.91 -9.38
CA ILE A 145 9.71 -13.18 -8.03
C ILE A 145 8.24 -13.52 -8.18
N ASP A 146 7.84 -14.71 -7.74
CA ASP A 146 6.43 -15.10 -7.74
C ASP A 146 5.67 -14.43 -6.59
N ALA A 147 4.55 -13.82 -6.94
CA ALA A 147 3.53 -13.36 -6.03
C ALA A 147 2.62 -14.56 -5.66
N VAL A 148 2.44 -14.89 -4.37
CA VAL A 148 1.87 -16.19 -3.92
C VAL A 148 0.55 -16.04 -3.11
N PHE A 149 -0.21 -14.96 -3.28
CA PHE A 149 -1.40 -14.71 -2.45
C PHE A 149 -2.63 -14.34 -3.26
#